data_AF-A0A2A4VZH8-F1
#
_entry.id   AF-A0A2A4VZH8-F1
#
_cell.length_a   1.000
_cell.length_b   1.000
_cell.length_c   1.000
_cell.angle_alpha   90.00
_cell.angle_beta   90.00
_cell.angle_gamma   90.00
#
_symmetry.space_group_name_H-M   'P 1'
#
loop_
_entity.id
_entity.type
_entity.pdbx_description
1 polymer ?
#
loop_
_entity_poly.entity_id
_entity_poly.type
_entity_poly.pdbx_seq_one_letter_code
_entity_poly.pdbx_strand_id
1 'polypeptide(L)'
;MHVFLKLKAGNLLAALPSRHTAEILQLIADVYPGMEPAHNVIQTSLQNANPVIHPAVSLTNAARIEGGGGFLFYEEGVTDSVGRIIEAVDRERIAIGERLGITILPDPKIGIRQGYMRENNYSSAYREAPGFLSIPAQPKLDHRYINEDVGYGLVFMSELAKQIGVETPSINAIIQITSVLMNHDYAAEALRTPESLGIAGLSVTELYNL
;
A
#
# COMPACT_ATOMS: atom_id res chain seq x y z
N MET A 1 -8.90 -19.02 -24.64
CA MET A 1 -7.70 -18.37 -24.06
C MET A 1 -7.55 -18.88 -22.63
N HIS A 2 -6.41 -19.47 -22.25
CA HIS A 2 -6.15 -19.86 -20.87
C HIS A 2 -5.29 -18.79 -20.22
N VAL A 3 -5.88 -18.00 -19.32
CA VAL A 3 -5.16 -16.98 -18.55
C VAL A 3 -4.82 -17.57 -17.19
N PHE A 4 -3.54 -17.61 -16.84
CA PHE A 4 -3.11 -18.01 -15.51
C PHE A 4 -3.32 -16.85 -14.53
N LEU A 5 -4.24 -17.02 -13.59
CA LEU A 5 -4.54 -16.04 -12.55
C LEU A 5 -3.85 -16.45 -11.25
N LYS A 6 -2.81 -15.71 -10.88
CA LYS A 6 -2.07 -15.94 -9.63
C LYS A 6 -2.94 -15.65 -8.40
N LEU A 7 -3.71 -14.57 -8.44
CA LEU A 7 -4.62 -14.16 -7.37
C LEU A 7 -6.05 -14.62 -7.70
N LYS A 8 -6.68 -15.34 -6.78
CA LYS A 8 -8.02 -15.91 -6.98
C LYS A 8 -9.13 -15.18 -6.21
N ALA A 9 -8.77 -14.32 -5.27
CA ALA A 9 -9.68 -13.51 -4.47
C ALA A 9 -8.95 -12.27 -3.93
N GLY A 10 -9.70 -11.30 -3.41
CA GLY A 10 -9.15 -10.08 -2.82
C GLY A 10 -8.51 -9.12 -3.82
N ASN A 11 -8.78 -9.26 -5.12
CA ASN A 11 -8.34 -8.30 -6.13
C ASN A 11 -9.51 -7.35 -6.43
N LEU A 12 -9.41 -6.10 -5.98
CA LEU A 12 -10.50 -5.13 -6.07
C LEU A 12 -10.47 -4.39 -7.42
N LEU A 13 -11.65 -4.10 -7.97
CA LEU A 13 -11.86 -3.23 -9.12
C LEU A 13 -12.76 -2.06 -8.73
N ALA A 14 -12.40 -0.85 -9.16
CA ALA A 14 -13.25 0.32 -9.07
C ALA A 14 -13.27 1.07 -10.40
N ALA A 15 -14.44 1.59 -10.77
CA ALA A 15 -14.59 2.57 -11.82
C ALA A 15 -14.72 3.99 -11.23
N LEU A 16 -14.51 5.00 -12.08
CA LEU A 16 -14.86 6.39 -11.77
C LEU A 16 -15.77 6.92 -12.89
N PRO A 17 -17.06 7.22 -12.63
CA PRO A 17 -17.74 7.11 -11.33
C PRO A 17 -18.01 5.65 -10.91
N SER A 18 -18.05 5.37 -9.60
CA SER A 18 -18.15 4.03 -9.00
C SER A 18 -19.34 3.19 -9.48
N ARG A 19 -20.42 3.83 -9.93
CA ARG A 19 -21.60 3.15 -10.51
C ARG A 19 -21.29 2.22 -11.70
N HIS A 20 -20.19 2.44 -12.41
CA HIS A 20 -19.78 1.59 -13.55
C HIS A 20 -18.99 0.34 -13.13
N THR A 21 -18.64 0.18 -11.86
CA THR A 21 -17.81 -0.94 -11.37
C THR A 21 -18.42 -2.30 -11.70
N ALA A 22 -19.73 -2.47 -11.48
CA ALA A 22 -20.42 -3.73 -11.75
C ALA A 22 -20.45 -4.08 -13.26
N GLU A 23 -20.66 -3.08 -14.11
CA GLU A 23 -20.66 -3.24 -15.57
C GLU A 23 -19.27 -3.67 -16.08
N ILE A 24 -18.20 -3.02 -15.60
CA ILE A 24 -16.84 -3.36 -15.98
C ILE A 24 -16.45 -4.77 -15.51
N LEU A 25 -16.84 -5.15 -14.28
CA LEU A 25 -16.62 -6.51 -13.78
C LEU A 25 -17.27 -7.57 -14.66
N GLN A 26 -18.49 -7.33 -15.15
CA GLN A 26 -19.16 -8.23 -16.09
C GLN A 26 -18.40 -8.34 -17.41
N LEU A 27 -17.88 -7.22 -17.92
CA LEU A 27 -17.14 -7.17 -19.18
C LEU A 27 -15.84 -7.99 -19.14
N ILE A 28 -15.18 -8.06 -17.98
CA ILE A 28 -13.90 -8.75 -17.83
C ILE A 28 -14.01 -10.15 -17.19
N ALA A 29 -15.23 -10.62 -16.87
CA ALA A 29 -15.43 -11.81 -16.06
C ALA A 29 -14.92 -13.11 -16.72
N ASP A 30 -14.82 -13.15 -18.04
CA ASP A 30 -14.24 -14.26 -18.80
C ASP A 30 -12.72 -14.38 -18.64
N VAL A 31 -12.05 -13.28 -18.33
CA VAL A 31 -10.60 -13.21 -18.09
C VAL A 31 -10.26 -13.15 -16.60
N TYR A 32 -11.01 -12.40 -15.80
CA TYR A 32 -10.75 -12.11 -14.39
C TYR A 32 -11.97 -12.40 -13.49
N PRO A 33 -12.46 -13.65 -13.43
CA PRO A 33 -13.65 -14.02 -12.67
C PRO A 33 -13.52 -13.83 -11.15
N GLY A 34 -12.31 -13.66 -10.61
CA GLY A 34 -12.02 -13.47 -9.19
C GLY A 34 -11.86 -12.01 -8.76
N MET A 35 -12.05 -11.04 -9.66
CA MET A 35 -12.07 -9.62 -9.27
C MET A 35 -13.36 -9.27 -8.53
N GLU A 36 -13.23 -8.44 -7.51
CA GLU A 36 -14.30 -8.06 -6.60
C GLU A 36 -14.59 -6.56 -6.70
N PRO A 37 -15.85 -6.12 -6.55
CA PRO A 37 -16.16 -4.70 -6.57
C PRO A 37 -15.57 -4.01 -5.34
N ALA A 38 -14.81 -2.95 -5.57
CA ALA A 38 -14.53 -1.95 -4.54
C ALA A 38 -15.70 -0.96 -4.46
N HIS A 39 -15.81 -0.29 -3.33
CA HIS A 39 -16.75 0.80 -3.10
C HIS A 39 -16.52 1.94 -4.10
N ASN A 40 -15.27 2.40 -4.21
CA ASN A 40 -14.83 3.40 -5.18
C ASN A 40 -13.29 3.34 -5.37
N VAL A 41 -12.75 4.26 -6.17
CA VAL A 41 -11.31 4.33 -6.49
C VAL A 41 -10.41 4.64 -5.29
N ILE A 42 -10.97 5.23 -4.22
CA ILE A 42 -10.22 5.45 -2.97
C ILE A 42 -9.98 4.11 -2.28
N GLN A 43 -10.97 3.19 -2.26
CA GLN A 43 -10.77 1.88 -1.65
C GLN A 43 -9.64 1.11 -2.35
N THR A 44 -9.60 1.09 -3.69
CA THR A 44 -8.52 0.43 -4.42
C THR A 44 -7.16 1.10 -4.16
N SER A 45 -7.13 2.42 -4.03
CA SER A 45 -5.91 3.18 -3.74
C SER A 45 -5.38 2.90 -2.33
N LEU A 46 -6.27 2.85 -1.35
CA LEU A 46 -5.93 2.59 0.05
C LEU A 46 -5.72 1.11 0.32
N GLN A 47 -6.30 0.17 -0.44
CA GLN A 47 -6.07 -1.26 -0.23
C GLN A 47 -4.70 -1.75 -0.75
N ASN A 48 -3.92 -0.87 -1.39
CA ASN A 48 -2.55 -1.15 -1.80
C ASN A 48 -1.62 -1.27 -0.58
N ALA A 49 -1.02 -2.45 -0.42
CA ALA A 49 -0.13 -2.76 0.68
C ALA A 49 1.32 -2.28 0.48
N ASN A 50 1.75 -2.06 -0.76
CA ASN A 50 3.15 -1.74 -1.05
C ASN A 50 3.67 -0.52 -0.28
N PRO A 51 2.92 0.61 -0.19
CA PRO A 51 3.34 1.78 0.59
C PRO A 51 3.50 1.51 2.08
N VAL A 52 2.78 0.53 2.62
CA VAL A 52 2.86 0.15 4.04
C VAL A 52 4.11 -0.66 4.32
N ILE A 53 4.54 -1.47 3.34
CA ILE A 53 5.57 -2.48 3.52
C ILE A 53 6.93 -1.96 3.07
N HIS A 54 7.06 -1.58 1.80
CA HIS A 54 8.36 -1.39 1.17
C HIS A 54 9.18 -0.27 1.81
N PRO A 55 8.61 0.90 2.14
CA PRO A 55 9.36 1.97 2.81
C PRO A 55 9.87 1.55 4.18
N ALA A 56 9.04 0.88 4.99
CA ALA A 56 9.42 0.45 6.34
C ALA A 56 10.58 -0.55 6.32
N VAL A 57 10.52 -1.56 5.44
CA VAL A 57 11.56 -2.58 5.32
C VAL A 57 12.84 -2.00 4.71
N SER A 58 12.71 -1.17 3.67
CA SER A 58 13.86 -0.55 3.00
C SER A 58 14.59 0.41 3.93
N LEU A 59 13.87 1.25 4.66
CA LEU A 59 14.44 2.21 5.59
C LEU A 59 15.22 1.52 6.71
N THR A 60 14.63 0.48 7.31
CA THR A 60 15.28 -0.26 8.42
C THR A 60 16.46 -1.11 7.97
N ASN A 61 16.61 -1.37 6.67
CA ASN A 61 17.73 -2.11 6.08
C ASN A 61 18.60 -1.24 5.17
N ALA A 62 18.51 0.09 5.25
CA ALA A 62 19.11 1.00 4.27
C ALA A 62 20.61 0.81 4.08
N ALA A 63 21.38 0.66 5.16
CA ALA A 63 22.82 0.42 5.09
C ALA A 63 23.18 -0.92 4.43
N ARG A 64 22.36 -1.96 4.59
CA ARG A 64 22.55 -3.26 3.90
C ARG A 64 22.30 -3.11 2.40
N ILE A 65 21.24 -2.38 2.04
CA ILE A 65 20.89 -2.11 0.65
C ILE A 65 21.96 -1.27 -0.04
N GLU A 66 22.43 -0.20 0.60
CA GLU A 66 23.51 0.64 0.08
C GLU A 66 24.85 -0.13 -0.04
N GLY A 67 25.10 -1.06 0.88
CA GLY A 67 26.24 -1.98 0.84
C GLY A 67 26.17 -3.08 -0.23
N GLY A 68 25.20 -3.03 -1.15
CA GLY A 68 25.04 -3.98 -2.26
C GLY A 68 23.93 -5.02 -2.07
N GLY A 69 23.13 -4.90 -1.00
CA GLY A 69 22.01 -5.81 -0.73
C GLY A 69 22.48 -7.21 -0.35
N GLY A 70 22.01 -8.23 -1.08
CA GLY A 70 22.44 -9.61 -0.87
C GLY A 70 21.72 -10.36 0.25
N PHE A 71 20.54 -9.88 0.64
CA PHE A 71 19.64 -10.56 1.57
C PHE A 71 18.25 -10.69 0.98
N LEU A 72 17.45 -11.60 1.55
CA LEU A 72 16.08 -11.84 1.18
C LEU A 72 15.19 -10.79 1.86
N PHE A 73 14.54 -9.94 1.05
CA PHE A 73 13.88 -8.71 1.47
C PHE A 73 12.88 -8.93 2.60
N TYR A 74 12.08 -9.98 2.50
CA TYR A 74 11.06 -10.29 3.49
C TYR A 74 11.59 -11.25 4.57
N GLU A 75 12.20 -12.38 4.19
CA GLU A 75 12.72 -13.42 5.09
C GLU A 75 13.74 -12.88 6.10
N GLU A 76 14.69 -12.06 5.64
CA GLU A 76 15.79 -11.52 6.45
C GLU A 76 15.64 -10.04 6.78
N GLY A 77 14.76 -9.32 6.07
CA GLY A 77 14.52 -7.89 6.29
C GLY A 77 13.41 -7.58 7.27
N VAL A 78 12.44 -8.50 7.48
CA VAL A 78 11.27 -8.27 8.34
C VAL A 78 11.42 -8.97 9.70
N THR A 79 12.15 -8.36 10.62
CA THR A 79 12.16 -8.78 12.03
C THR A 79 10.88 -8.34 12.75
N ASP A 80 10.66 -8.82 13.98
CA ASP A 80 9.46 -8.43 14.76
C ASP A 80 9.38 -6.92 15.03
N SER A 81 10.53 -6.25 15.13
CA SER A 81 10.58 -4.78 15.27
C SER A 81 10.17 -4.07 13.98
N VAL A 82 10.56 -4.61 12.82
CA VAL A 82 10.15 -4.08 11.52
C VAL A 82 8.65 -4.32 11.31
N GLY A 83 8.14 -5.50 11.69
CA GLY A 83 6.71 -5.80 11.66
C GLY A 83 5.85 -4.83 12.47
N ARG A 84 6.34 -4.35 13.63
CA ARG A 84 5.65 -3.29 14.41
C ARG A 84 5.57 -1.95 13.66
N ILE A 85 6.58 -1.60 12.87
CA ILE A 85 6.56 -0.38 12.04
C ILE A 85 5.53 -0.54 10.93
N ILE A 86 5.55 -1.68 10.22
CA ILE A 86 4.57 -1.99 9.17
C ILE A 86 3.15 -1.93 9.74
N GLU A 87 2.90 -2.55 10.90
CA GLU A 87 1.59 -2.52 11.57
C GLU A 87 1.15 -1.08 11.93
N ALA A 88 2.06 -0.24 12.42
CA ALA A 88 1.74 1.14 12.78
C ALA A 88 1.29 1.96 11.56
N VAL A 89 1.99 1.82 10.43
CA VAL A 89 1.60 2.44 9.16
C VAL A 89 0.28 1.89 8.66
N ASP A 90 0.07 0.57 8.78
CA ASP A 90 -1.16 -0.06 8.30
C ASP A 90 -2.39 0.39 9.09
N ARG A 91 -2.24 0.56 10.40
CA ARG A 91 -3.29 1.09 11.28
C ARG A 91 -3.71 2.50 10.88
N GLU A 92 -2.76 3.35 10.50
CA GLU A 92 -3.06 4.71 10.01
C GLU A 92 -3.79 4.67 8.67
N ARG A 93 -3.35 3.81 7.73
CA ARG A 93 -4.05 3.57 6.45
C ARG A 93 -5.50 3.09 6.66
N ILE A 94 -5.71 2.18 7.62
CA ILE A 94 -7.04 1.68 7.97
C ILE A 94 -7.89 2.80 8.57
N ALA A 95 -7.33 3.62 9.47
CA ALA A 95 -8.05 4.75 10.09
C ALA A 95 -8.52 5.79 9.06
N ILE A 96 -7.74 6.03 8.00
CA ILE A 96 -8.15 6.86 6.85
C ILE A 96 -9.41 6.26 6.19
N GLY A 97 -9.40 4.94 5.93
CA GLY A 97 -10.54 4.22 5.39
C GLY A 97 -11.78 4.32 6.28
N GLU A 98 -11.63 4.05 7.58
CA GLU A 98 -12.70 4.14 8.57
C GLU A 98 -13.32 5.55 8.62
N ARG A 99 -12.50 6.59 8.60
CA ARG A 99 -12.96 7.98 8.56
C ARG A 99 -13.81 8.29 7.33
N LEU A 100 -13.49 7.64 6.20
CA LEU A 100 -14.22 7.74 4.95
C LEU A 100 -15.46 6.85 4.88
N GLY A 101 -15.66 5.94 5.84
CA GLY A 101 -16.71 4.91 5.76
C GLY A 101 -16.38 3.77 4.80
N ILE A 102 -15.11 3.61 4.41
CA ILE A 102 -14.63 2.60 3.47
C ILE A 102 -13.86 1.52 4.25
N THR A 103 -14.25 0.26 4.07
CA THR A 103 -13.53 -0.86 4.69
C THR A 103 -12.19 -1.11 4.01
N ILE A 104 -11.11 -0.96 4.77
CA ILE A 104 -9.76 -1.33 4.37
C ILE A 104 -9.32 -2.53 5.20
N LEU A 105 -8.96 -3.63 4.53
CA LEU A 105 -8.47 -4.82 5.20
C LEU A 105 -7.00 -4.64 5.60
N PRO A 106 -6.63 -5.06 6.83
CA PRO A 106 -5.23 -5.21 7.24
C PRO A 106 -4.41 -6.00 6.22
N ASP A 107 -3.16 -5.61 5.98
CA ASP A 107 -2.33 -6.24 4.95
C ASP A 107 -2.24 -7.77 5.10
N PRO A 108 -1.96 -8.32 6.31
CA PRO A 108 -1.90 -9.77 6.45
C PRO A 108 -3.23 -10.48 6.14
N LYS A 109 -4.37 -9.82 6.39
CA LYS A 109 -5.68 -10.38 6.07
C LYS A 109 -5.95 -10.38 4.56
N ILE A 110 -5.62 -9.31 3.85
CA ILE A 110 -5.77 -9.30 2.39
C ILE A 110 -4.79 -10.29 1.74
N GLY A 111 -3.56 -10.41 2.27
CA GLY A 111 -2.58 -11.38 1.79
C GLY A 111 -2.99 -12.84 1.97
N ILE A 112 -3.71 -13.17 3.04
CA ILE A 112 -4.34 -14.49 3.21
C ILE A 112 -5.41 -14.72 2.13
N ARG A 113 -6.29 -13.72 1.88
CA ARG A 113 -7.33 -13.83 0.84
C ARG A 113 -6.73 -13.98 -0.55
N GLN A 114 -5.65 -13.28 -0.83
CA GLN A 114 -4.92 -13.31 -2.08
C GLN A 114 -4.02 -14.56 -2.22
N GLY A 115 -3.84 -15.32 -1.14
CA GLY A 115 -3.16 -16.62 -1.12
C GLY A 115 -1.63 -16.55 -1.03
N TYR A 116 -1.06 -15.37 -0.79
CA TYR A 116 0.39 -15.20 -0.64
C TYR A 116 0.85 -15.19 0.83
N MET A 117 -0.07 -14.99 1.78
CA MET A 117 0.15 -15.16 3.22
C MET A 117 -0.65 -16.32 3.82
N ARG A 118 -0.24 -16.78 5.00
CA ARG A 118 -0.91 -17.85 5.77
C ARG A 118 -1.31 -17.45 7.19
N GLU A 119 -0.81 -16.33 7.68
CA GLU A 119 -1.01 -15.88 9.05
C GLU A 119 -1.37 -14.40 9.08
N ASN A 120 -2.21 -14.00 10.03
CA ASN A 120 -2.54 -12.61 10.28
C ASN A 120 -1.54 -11.99 11.28
N ASN A 121 -0.29 -11.81 10.85
CA ASN A 121 0.82 -11.31 11.67
C ASN A 121 1.78 -10.47 10.83
N TYR A 122 2.10 -9.23 11.25
CA TYR A 122 2.96 -8.33 10.47
C TYR A 122 4.46 -8.68 10.47
N SER A 123 4.84 -9.80 11.07
CA SER A 123 6.22 -10.26 11.16
C SER A 123 6.36 -11.62 10.47
N SER A 124 5.88 -12.70 11.10
CA SER A 124 5.99 -14.06 10.57
C SER A 124 5.33 -14.23 9.21
N ALA A 125 4.21 -13.54 8.94
CA ALA A 125 3.53 -13.66 7.64
C ALA A 125 4.36 -13.10 6.47
N TYR A 126 5.26 -12.15 6.70
CA TYR A 126 6.20 -11.73 5.65
C TYR A 126 7.41 -12.66 5.56
N ARG A 127 7.96 -13.09 6.71
CA ARG A 127 9.16 -13.92 6.72
C ARG A 127 8.93 -15.32 6.16
N GLU A 128 7.78 -15.92 6.43
CA GLU A 128 7.59 -17.36 6.26
C GLU A 128 6.59 -17.71 5.16
N ALA A 129 5.80 -16.73 4.69
CA ALA A 129 4.76 -17.04 3.76
C ALA A 129 5.28 -17.34 2.35
N PRO A 130 4.69 -18.32 1.63
CA PRO A 130 5.16 -18.75 0.32
C PRO A 130 5.28 -17.64 -0.72
N GLY A 131 4.46 -16.61 -0.60
CA GLY A 131 4.46 -15.49 -1.54
C GLY A 131 5.68 -14.60 -1.47
N PHE A 132 6.43 -14.66 -0.37
CA PHE A 132 7.56 -13.77 -0.08
C PHE A 132 8.92 -14.46 -0.04
N LEU A 133 8.93 -15.80 -0.13
CA LEU A 133 10.17 -16.58 -0.12
C LEU A 133 11.05 -16.23 -1.32
N SER A 134 12.35 -16.18 -1.08
CA SER A 134 13.40 -16.03 -2.09
C SER A 134 13.33 -14.72 -2.90
N ILE A 135 12.68 -13.67 -2.37
CA ILE A 135 12.67 -12.35 -3.01
C ILE A 135 13.91 -11.57 -2.55
N PRO A 136 14.88 -11.28 -3.42
CA PRO A 136 16.05 -10.51 -3.03
C PRO A 136 15.66 -9.05 -2.76
N ALA A 137 16.36 -8.43 -1.80
CA ALA A 137 16.30 -6.99 -1.61
C ALA A 137 16.78 -6.24 -2.86
N GLN A 138 16.26 -5.03 -3.03
CA GLN A 138 16.70 -4.15 -4.11
C GLN A 138 18.21 -3.87 -4.00
N PRO A 139 18.91 -3.68 -5.14
CA PRO A 139 20.37 -3.52 -5.15
C PRO A 139 20.84 -2.12 -4.73
N LYS A 140 19.93 -1.14 -4.65
CA LYS A 140 20.20 0.25 -4.28
C LYS A 140 18.97 0.91 -3.70
N LEU A 141 19.15 1.98 -2.92
CA LEU A 141 18.05 2.74 -2.32
C LEU A 141 17.21 3.52 -3.34
N ASP A 142 17.84 4.02 -4.41
CA ASP A 142 17.15 4.59 -5.56
C ASP A 142 16.41 3.50 -6.35
N HIS A 143 15.21 3.18 -5.86
CA HIS A 143 14.37 2.09 -6.31
C HIS A 143 12.90 2.44 -6.09
N ARG A 144 12.00 1.76 -6.82
CA ARG A 144 10.55 1.99 -6.72
C ARG A 144 9.98 1.81 -5.30
N TYR A 145 10.57 0.92 -4.51
CA TYR A 145 10.22 0.70 -3.10
C TYR A 145 10.31 1.96 -2.22
N ILE A 146 11.08 2.94 -2.66
CA ILE A 146 11.16 4.26 -2.06
C ILE A 146 10.43 5.28 -2.93
N ASN A 147 10.87 5.46 -4.18
CA ASN A 147 10.38 6.57 -5.03
C ASN A 147 8.88 6.48 -5.35
N GLU A 148 8.36 5.27 -5.61
CA GLU A 148 6.93 5.04 -5.90
C GLU A 148 6.13 5.03 -4.59
N ASP A 149 6.54 4.20 -3.65
CA ASP A 149 5.77 3.89 -2.45
C ASP A 149 5.76 5.03 -1.41
N VAL A 150 6.85 5.80 -1.30
CA VAL A 150 6.86 7.03 -0.49
C VAL A 150 6.23 8.18 -1.26
N GLY A 151 6.78 8.51 -2.44
CA GLY A 151 6.41 9.70 -3.20
C GLY A 151 4.96 9.73 -3.72
N TYR A 152 4.38 8.56 -4.04
CA TYR A 152 3.00 8.46 -4.56
C TYR A 152 2.07 7.69 -3.62
N GLY A 153 2.60 6.91 -2.69
CA GLY A 153 1.83 6.13 -1.73
C GLY A 153 1.65 6.87 -0.42
N LEU A 154 2.69 6.91 0.40
CA LEU A 154 2.64 7.49 1.74
C LEU A 154 2.32 8.97 1.74
N VAL A 155 2.89 9.75 0.81
CA VAL A 155 2.59 11.19 0.70
C VAL A 155 1.12 11.43 0.36
N PHE A 156 0.54 10.66 -0.57
CA PHE A 156 -0.89 10.74 -0.87
C PHE A 156 -1.75 10.40 0.35
N MET A 157 -1.39 9.34 1.09
CA MET A 157 -2.11 8.94 2.31
C MET A 157 -2.06 10.02 3.38
N SER A 158 -0.89 10.63 3.58
CA SER A 158 -0.68 11.73 4.54
C SER A 158 -1.53 12.96 4.21
N GLU A 159 -1.50 13.45 2.97
CA GLU A 159 -2.27 14.63 2.58
C GLU A 159 -3.78 14.35 2.57
N LEU A 160 -4.21 13.15 2.16
CA LEU A 160 -5.62 12.74 2.26
C LEU A 160 -6.06 12.70 3.73
N ALA A 161 -5.26 12.12 4.62
CA ALA A 161 -5.57 12.03 6.05
C ALA A 161 -5.72 13.41 6.68
N LYS A 162 -4.81 14.33 6.37
CA LYS A 162 -4.85 15.73 6.79
C LYS A 162 -6.14 16.44 6.33
N GLN A 163 -6.57 16.24 5.08
CA GLN A 163 -7.83 16.81 4.57
C GLN A 163 -9.05 16.34 5.38
N ILE A 164 -9.07 15.08 5.83
CA ILE A 164 -10.23 14.49 6.53
C ILE A 164 -10.10 14.46 8.07
N GLY A 165 -9.01 15.01 8.60
CA GLY A 165 -8.74 15.14 10.04
C GLY A 165 -8.30 13.84 10.72
N VAL A 166 -7.49 13.02 10.05
CA VAL A 166 -6.88 11.80 10.61
C VAL A 166 -5.39 12.03 10.81
N GLU A 167 -4.90 11.71 12.01
CA GLU A 167 -3.48 11.78 12.35
C GLU A 167 -2.72 10.58 11.78
N THR A 168 -1.56 10.85 11.16
CA THR A 168 -0.70 9.81 10.55
C THR A 168 0.77 9.95 10.95
N PRO A 169 1.09 9.91 12.27
CA PRO A 169 2.46 10.17 12.75
C PRO A 169 3.50 9.17 12.22
N SER A 170 3.15 7.90 12.03
CA SER A 170 4.07 6.86 11.55
C SER A 170 4.36 7.02 10.06
N ILE A 171 3.32 7.26 9.25
CA ILE A 171 3.47 7.61 7.83
C ILE A 171 4.37 8.85 7.68
N ASN A 172 4.07 9.91 8.44
CA ASN A 172 4.82 11.18 8.37
C ASN A 172 6.28 11.00 8.79
N ALA A 173 6.55 10.19 9.83
CA ALA A 173 7.90 9.88 10.26
C ALA A 173 8.69 9.11 9.20
N ILE A 174 8.08 8.13 8.54
CA ILE A 174 8.73 7.37 7.45
C ILE A 174 9.04 8.29 6.27
N ILE A 175 8.09 9.14 5.85
CA ILE A 175 8.33 10.13 4.78
C ILE A 175 9.53 11.00 5.16
N GLN A 176 9.52 11.59 6.36
CA GLN A 176 10.56 12.50 6.80
C GLN A 176 11.95 11.85 6.82
N ILE A 177 12.09 10.67 7.44
CA ILE A 177 13.39 10.00 7.54
C ILE A 177 13.85 9.55 6.15
N THR A 178 12.93 9.05 5.32
CA THR A 178 13.28 8.63 3.96
C THR A 178 13.71 9.81 3.09
N SER A 179 13.08 10.98 3.24
CA SER A 179 13.52 12.19 2.54
C SER A 179 14.95 12.58 2.90
N VAL A 180 15.31 12.48 4.18
CA VAL A 180 16.69 12.71 4.64
C VAL A 180 17.65 11.66 4.08
N LEU A 181 17.26 10.37 4.16
CA LEU A 181 18.04 9.24 3.65
C LEU A 181 18.38 9.39 2.16
N MET A 182 17.40 9.84 1.38
CA MET A 182 17.50 9.96 -0.08
C MET A 182 18.03 11.32 -0.54
N ASN A 183 18.17 12.28 0.39
CA ASN A 183 18.43 13.69 0.08
C ASN A 183 17.45 14.23 -0.99
N HIS A 184 16.16 13.94 -0.79
CA HIS A 184 15.07 14.24 -1.71
C HIS A 184 13.81 14.57 -0.90
N ASP A 185 13.18 15.72 -1.14
CA ASP A 185 11.96 16.10 -0.41
C ASP A 185 10.69 15.55 -1.08
N TYR A 186 10.31 14.33 -0.73
CA TYR A 186 9.15 13.66 -1.34
C TYR A 186 7.82 14.38 -1.08
N ALA A 187 7.70 15.13 0.03
CA ALA A 187 6.48 15.86 0.35
C ALA A 187 6.39 17.16 -0.47
N ALA A 188 7.50 17.88 -0.61
CA ALA A 188 7.54 19.10 -1.42
C ALA A 188 7.40 18.83 -2.93
N GLU A 189 7.91 17.69 -3.42
CA GLU A 189 7.89 17.30 -4.83
C GLU A 189 6.70 16.38 -5.19
N ALA A 190 5.69 16.30 -4.32
CA ALA A 190 4.56 15.38 -4.43
C ALA A 190 3.76 15.58 -5.73
N LEU A 191 3.65 14.52 -6.53
CA LEU A 191 2.86 14.54 -7.78
C LEU A 191 1.44 13.98 -7.61
N ARG A 192 1.21 13.17 -6.57
CA ARG A 192 -0.09 12.57 -6.25
C ARG A 192 -0.60 13.07 -4.92
N THR A 193 -1.37 14.15 -4.95
CA THR A 193 -2.01 14.77 -3.80
C THR A 193 -3.51 14.92 -4.06
N PRO A 194 -4.33 15.19 -3.03
CA PRO A 194 -5.73 15.55 -3.25
C PRO A 194 -5.93 16.68 -4.26
N GLU A 195 -5.04 17.69 -4.27
CA GLU A 195 -5.06 18.81 -5.22
C GLU A 195 -4.81 18.33 -6.64
N SER A 196 -3.73 17.57 -6.88
CA SER A 196 -3.38 17.12 -8.24
C SER A 196 -4.40 16.13 -8.82
N LEU A 197 -5.14 15.43 -7.95
CA LEU A 197 -6.21 14.52 -8.33
C LEU A 197 -7.59 15.20 -8.44
N GLY A 198 -7.70 16.50 -8.16
CA GLY A 198 -8.96 17.25 -8.24
C GLY A 198 -9.99 16.88 -7.16
N ILE A 199 -9.53 16.32 -6.02
CA ILE A 199 -10.37 15.92 -4.89
C ILE A 199 -10.11 16.77 -3.63
N ALA A 200 -9.24 17.77 -3.72
CA ALA A 200 -9.00 18.73 -2.65
C ALA A 200 -10.29 19.47 -2.29
N GLY A 201 -10.52 19.63 -0.99
CA GLY A 201 -11.70 20.32 -0.45
C GLY A 201 -13.00 19.51 -0.49
N LEU A 202 -13.03 18.34 -1.15
CA LEU A 202 -14.17 17.43 -1.06
C LEU A 202 -14.34 16.97 0.39
N SER A 203 -15.59 17.00 0.85
CA SER A 203 -16.00 16.45 2.13
C SER A 203 -15.85 14.92 2.12
N VAL A 204 -15.85 14.33 3.32
CA VAL A 204 -15.87 12.86 3.48
C VAL A 204 -17.03 12.22 2.70
N THR A 205 -18.19 12.86 2.68
CA THR A 205 -19.36 12.36 1.94
C THR A 205 -19.14 12.42 0.42
N GLU A 206 -18.50 13.46 -0.10
CA GLU A 206 -18.20 13.56 -1.54
C GLU A 206 -17.13 12.56 -1.95
N LEU A 207 -16.09 12.37 -1.13
CA LEU A 207 -15.04 11.36 -1.34
C LEU A 207 -15.61 9.93 -1.31
N TYR A 208 -16.56 9.66 -0.43
CA TYR A 208 -17.28 8.39 -0.38
C TYR A 208 -18.06 8.13 -1.68
N ASN A 209 -18.65 9.17 -2.27
CA ASN A 209 -19.51 9.04 -3.46
C ASN A 209 -18.78 9.15 -4.82
N LEU A 210 -17.44 9.15 -4.85
CA LEU A 210 -16.68 9.00 -6.11
C LEU A 210 -17.04 7.70 -6.83
#